data_AF-L5KU52-F1
#
_entry.id   AF-L5KU52-F1
#
_cell.length_a   1.000
_cell.length_b   1.000
_cell.length_c   1.000
_cell.angle_alpha   90.00
_cell.angle_beta   90.00
_cell.angle_gamma   90.00
#
_symmetry.space_group_name_H-M   'P 1'
#
loop_
_entity.id
_entity.type
_entity.pdbx_description
1 polymer ?
#
loop_
_entity_poly.entity_id
_entity_poly.type
_entity_poly.pdbx_seq_one_letter_code
_entity_poly.pdbx_strand_id
1 'polypeptide(L)'
;MLITEASNRLLGGAVLLLRRPQDVAQSTAAPGVSMNRPVRVRIWVEENRDSFLPPVCNKLLHQKQLKVMFVGGPNIRKDYHIEEGEELFYQLKGDMVLQVLEQRKHRDVVIRQGERFANTVGLVIERKRLKTELDGLRYYMGDTADVLFEKWFYCEDLGTQLAPIIQEFFISEQYRTGKPISDQLLKEPPYPLSTRSVMEPVSLKTWLDGHHEKLQAGTPLSLFGDTYETQEGSSMVTMGGQCLSLTPDDSLLVPAGTEYAWEREQSSVALAVTQDPARKKPLE
;
A
#
# COMPACT_ATOMS: atom_id res chain seq x y z
N MET A 1 18.34 -7.22 -1.83
CA MET A 1 19.75 -7.67 -1.90
C MET A 1 20.34 -7.69 -0.49
N LEU A 2 20.84 -8.86 -0.07
CA LEU A 2 21.78 -9.17 1.04
C LEU A 2 21.36 -8.99 2.53
N ILE A 3 21.94 -9.89 3.34
CA ILE A 3 21.71 -10.21 4.77
C ILE A 3 22.85 -9.62 5.62
N THR A 4 22.64 -9.55 6.95
CA THR A 4 23.57 -9.52 8.11
C THR A 4 23.92 -8.17 8.74
N GLU A 5 24.20 -8.24 10.04
CA GLU A 5 24.51 -7.21 11.02
C GLU A 5 25.10 -5.89 10.50
N ALA A 6 24.66 -4.81 11.16
CA ALA A 6 25.18 -3.44 11.13
C ALA A 6 24.85 -2.57 9.91
N SER A 7 24.03 -1.55 10.19
CA SER A 7 24.01 -0.24 9.52
C SER A 7 23.52 -0.23 8.06
N ASN A 8 22.21 -0.32 7.86
CA ASN A 8 21.58 0.24 6.66
C ASN A 8 21.11 1.66 6.95
N ARG A 9 21.96 2.60 6.55
CA ARG A 9 21.69 4.03 6.52
C ARG A 9 20.71 4.39 5.39
N LEU A 10 19.79 5.30 5.72
CA LEU A 10 19.16 6.33 4.85
C LEU A 10 17.71 6.21 4.34
N LEU A 11 16.93 5.14 4.52
CA LEU A 11 15.56 5.10 3.96
C LEU A 11 14.50 4.59 4.93
N GLY A 12 13.29 5.14 4.82
CA GLY A 12 12.17 4.83 5.70
C GLY A 12 11.48 3.55 5.26
N GLY A 13 11.01 2.75 6.21
CA GLY A 13 10.34 1.47 5.95
C GLY A 13 9.20 1.23 6.95
N ALA A 14 8.24 0.39 6.59
CA ALA A 14 7.17 -0.04 7.49
C ALA A 14 7.33 -1.53 7.79
N VAL A 15 7.49 -1.89 9.06
CA VAL A 15 7.50 -3.27 9.52
C VAL A 15 6.08 -3.65 9.96
N LEU A 16 5.56 -4.77 9.45
CA LEU A 16 4.27 -5.33 9.82
C LEU A 16 4.46 -6.78 10.30
N LEU A 17 4.13 -7.07 11.57
CA LEU A 17 4.13 -8.44 12.10
C LEU A 17 2.73 -9.05 12.00
N LEU A 18 2.63 -10.25 11.41
CA LEU A 18 1.36 -10.96 11.29
C LEU A 18 1.48 -12.34 11.98
N ARG A 19 1.04 -12.47 13.26
CA ARG A 19 0.77 -13.79 13.88
C ARG A 19 -0.24 -13.71 15.04
N ARG A 20 -0.79 -14.86 15.45
CA ARG A 20 -1.81 -15.06 16.51
C ARG A 20 -1.24 -14.85 17.94
N PRO A 21 -2.08 -14.53 18.94
CA PRO A 21 -1.62 -14.02 20.24
C PRO A 21 -1.15 -15.14 21.19
N GLN A 22 -0.06 -14.87 21.94
CA GLN A 22 0.12 -15.25 23.35
C GLN A 22 0.99 -14.20 24.07
N ASP A 23 0.39 -13.58 25.09
CA ASP A 23 0.85 -12.77 26.24
C ASP A 23 1.95 -11.67 26.15
N VAL A 24 1.75 -10.67 27.02
CA VAL A 24 2.20 -9.26 26.94
C VAL A 24 3.33 -8.96 27.94
N ALA A 25 4.25 -8.04 27.59
CA ALA A 25 4.99 -7.24 28.57
C ALA A 25 5.10 -5.76 28.13
N GLN A 26 4.83 -4.82 29.05
CA GLN A 26 4.94 -3.36 28.85
C GLN A 26 6.33 -2.85 29.25
N SER A 27 6.82 -1.78 28.59
CA SER A 27 8.06 -1.08 28.95
C SER A 27 7.91 0.44 28.94
N THR A 28 8.59 1.09 29.88
CA THR A 28 8.54 2.52 30.26
C THR A 28 9.56 3.37 29.51
N ALA A 29 9.23 4.64 29.21
CA ALA A 29 10.01 5.54 28.34
C ALA A 29 10.89 6.57 29.08
N ALA A 30 12.04 6.92 28.47
CA ALA A 30 12.86 8.10 28.75
C ALA A 30 13.03 8.97 27.45
N PRO A 31 13.26 10.29 27.54
CA PRO A 31 13.05 11.23 26.44
C PRO A 31 14.25 11.42 25.51
N GLY A 32 14.04 11.62 24.21
CA GLY A 32 15.10 12.10 23.30
C GLY A 32 14.88 12.02 21.78
N VAL A 33 13.97 11.18 21.28
CA VAL A 33 13.56 11.12 19.86
C VAL A 33 12.06 10.87 19.83
N SER A 34 11.27 11.55 18.99
CA SER A 34 9.85 11.22 18.82
C SER A 34 9.72 9.92 18.04
N MET A 35 9.91 8.81 18.74
CA MET A 35 9.79 7.46 18.21
C MET A 35 8.32 7.19 17.88
N ASN A 36 8.04 6.68 16.68
CA ASN A 36 6.71 6.11 16.42
C ASN A 36 6.55 4.89 17.33
N ARG A 37 5.47 4.88 18.12
CA ARG A 37 5.14 3.73 18.95
C ARG A 37 4.64 2.59 18.06
N PRO A 38 4.92 1.33 18.41
CA PRO A 38 4.29 0.19 17.76
C PRO A 38 2.76 0.31 17.80
N VAL A 39 2.10 -0.07 16.71
CA VAL A 39 0.65 -0.08 16.59
C VAL A 39 0.17 -1.51 16.36
N ARG A 40 -0.65 -2.02 17.29
CA ARG A 40 -1.38 -3.27 17.12
C ARG A 40 -2.47 -3.11 16.08
N VAL A 41 -2.24 -3.66 14.88
CA VAL A 41 -3.03 -3.35 13.69
C VAL A 41 -4.51 -3.68 13.85
N ARG A 42 -4.86 -4.86 14.36
CA ARG A 42 -6.26 -5.28 14.54
C ARG A 42 -7.00 -4.42 15.53
N ILE A 43 -6.32 -4.00 16.60
CA ILE A 43 -6.91 -3.14 17.62
C ILE A 43 -7.15 -1.76 17.03
N TRP A 44 -6.16 -1.19 16.33
CA TRP A 44 -6.32 0.08 15.65
C TRP A 44 -7.44 0.04 14.61
N VAL A 45 -7.57 -1.06 13.85
CA VAL A 45 -8.67 -1.25 12.90
C VAL A 45 -10.02 -1.29 13.64
N GLU A 46 -10.16 -2.05 14.73
CA GLU A 46 -11.42 -2.09 15.48
C GLU A 46 -11.78 -0.72 16.09
N GLU A 47 -10.81 -0.02 16.67
CA GLU A 47 -10.97 1.33 17.22
C GLU A 47 -11.38 2.37 16.16
N ASN A 48 -11.07 2.11 14.89
CA ASN A 48 -11.36 2.99 13.77
C ASN A 48 -12.41 2.44 12.81
N ARG A 49 -13.17 1.41 13.20
CA ARG A 49 -14.11 0.69 12.35
C ARG A 49 -15.10 1.57 11.59
N ASP A 50 -15.53 2.68 12.20
CA ASP A 50 -16.50 3.61 11.61
C ASP A 50 -15.90 4.38 10.42
N SER A 51 -14.57 4.52 10.35
CA SER A 51 -13.88 5.13 9.20
C SER A 51 -13.87 4.23 7.96
N PHE A 52 -14.15 2.93 8.13
CA PHE A 52 -14.16 1.93 7.06
C PHE A 52 -15.55 1.73 6.44
N LEU A 53 -16.50 2.58 6.80
CA LEU A 53 -17.85 2.62 6.24
C LEU A 53 -18.05 3.91 5.42
N PRO A 54 -19.02 3.92 4.48
CA PRO A 54 -19.39 5.14 3.77
C PRO A 54 -19.80 6.28 4.72
N PRO A 55 -19.51 7.55 4.39
CA PRO A 55 -18.90 8.03 3.15
C PRO A 55 -17.36 8.09 3.15
N VAL A 56 -16.70 7.73 4.26
CA VAL A 56 -15.25 7.91 4.41
C VAL A 56 -14.47 6.75 3.78
N CYS A 57 -14.87 5.51 4.08
CA CYS A 57 -14.32 4.25 3.55
C CYS A 57 -12.80 4.04 3.67
N ASN A 58 -12.01 4.94 4.24
CA ASN A 58 -10.58 4.77 4.40
C ASN A 58 -10.02 5.55 5.59
N LYS A 59 -8.87 5.10 6.11
CA LYS A 59 -8.13 5.83 7.14
C LYS A 59 -6.63 5.57 7.03
N LEU A 60 -5.84 6.64 7.07
CA LEU A 60 -4.38 6.57 7.18
C LEU A 60 -3.96 6.16 8.60
N LEU A 61 -3.20 5.08 8.70
CA LEU A 61 -2.44 4.73 9.90
C LEU A 61 -1.14 5.56 9.96
N HIS A 62 -0.47 5.72 8.81
CA HIS A 62 0.75 6.52 8.68
C HIS A 62 0.70 7.38 7.41
N GLN A 63 1.12 8.64 7.52
CA GLN A 63 1.20 9.60 6.41
C GLN A 63 2.59 10.26 6.41
N LYS A 64 3.61 9.51 5.98
CA LYS A 64 5.01 9.97 5.89
C LYS A 64 5.56 9.69 4.49
N GLN A 65 6.79 9.19 4.37
CA GLN A 65 7.32 8.75 3.07
C GLN A 65 6.53 7.54 2.56
N LEU A 66 6.19 6.59 3.45
CA LEU A 66 5.14 5.63 3.21
C LEU A 66 3.80 6.19 3.71
N LYS A 67 2.77 6.01 2.89
CA LYS A 67 1.38 6.16 3.26
C LYS A 67 0.84 4.75 3.49
N VAL A 68 0.50 4.45 4.75
CA VAL A 68 -0.06 3.16 5.17
C VAL A 68 -1.51 3.42 5.52
N MET A 69 -2.45 2.86 4.76
CA MET A 69 -3.87 3.11 4.94
C MET A 69 -4.68 1.84 4.95
N PHE A 70 -5.80 1.88 5.66
CA PHE A 70 -6.81 0.83 5.64
C PHE A 70 -8.06 1.34 4.94
N VAL A 71 -8.60 0.52 4.04
CA VAL A 71 -9.75 0.85 3.19
C VAL A 71 -10.85 -0.17 3.44
N GLY A 72 -12.06 0.30 3.73
CA GLY A 72 -13.25 -0.53 3.87
C GLY A 72 -14.24 -0.36 2.73
N GLY A 73 -15.48 -0.76 2.98
CA GLY A 73 -16.54 -0.71 1.99
C GLY A 73 -17.95 -0.85 2.58
N PRO A 74 -18.99 -0.78 1.75
CA PRO A 74 -18.92 -0.81 0.29
C PRO A 74 -18.42 0.51 -0.32
N ASN A 75 -17.48 0.43 -1.28
CA ASN A 75 -17.01 1.57 -2.06
C ASN A 75 -16.78 1.13 -3.51
N ILE A 76 -17.74 1.41 -4.39
CA ILE A 76 -17.68 1.05 -5.81
C ILE A 76 -17.57 2.34 -6.61
N ARG A 77 -16.52 2.44 -7.42
CA ARG A 77 -16.19 3.64 -8.21
C ARG A 77 -15.87 3.24 -9.64
N LYS A 78 -16.05 4.17 -10.59
CA LYS A 78 -15.79 3.94 -12.04
C LYS A 78 -14.52 4.61 -12.54
N ASP A 79 -13.95 5.46 -11.71
CA ASP A 79 -12.68 6.12 -11.97
C ASP A 79 -11.50 5.19 -11.75
N TYR A 80 -10.55 5.31 -12.65
CA TYR A 80 -9.25 4.68 -12.63
C TYR A 80 -8.24 5.71 -12.13
N HIS A 81 -7.54 5.36 -11.06
CA HIS A 81 -6.41 6.13 -10.58
C HIS A 81 -5.14 5.60 -11.25
N ILE A 82 -4.32 6.54 -11.70
CA ILE A 82 -3.06 6.29 -12.38
C ILE A 82 -2.01 7.07 -11.61
N GLU A 83 -0.96 6.40 -11.16
CA GLU A 83 0.18 7.03 -10.52
C GLU A 83 1.48 6.44 -11.05
N GLU A 84 2.60 7.10 -10.76
CA GLU A 84 3.92 6.62 -11.16
C GLU A 84 4.61 5.75 -10.10
N GLY A 85 4.04 5.65 -8.90
CA GLY A 85 4.46 4.73 -7.84
C GLY A 85 3.74 3.38 -7.92
N GLU A 86 4.18 2.44 -7.08
CA GLU A 86 3.48 1.17 -6.87
C GLU A 86 2.50 1.28 -5.69
N GLU A 87 1.41 0.51 -5.76
CA GLU A 87 0.49 0.28 -4.63
C GLU A 87 0.52 -1.20 -4.23
N LEU A 88 0.77 -1.47 -2.94
CA LEU A 88 0.64 -2.82 -2.37
C LEU A 88 -0.73 -2.98 -1.75
N PHE A 89 -1.43 -4.07 -2.12
CA PHE A 89 -2.74 -4.43 -1.58
C PHE A 89 -2.68 -5.72 -0.76
N TYR A 90 -3.32 -5.71 0.41
CA TYR A 90 -3.47 -6.90 1.26
C TYR A 90 -4.84 -6.91 1.96
N GLN A 91 -5.65 -7.94 1.72
CA GLN A 91 -6.97 -8.06 2.36
C GLN A 91 -6.87 -8.62 3.77
N LEU A 92 -7.14 -7.78 4.77
CA LEU A 92 -7.24 -8.18 6.18
C LEU A 92 -8.59 -8.83 6.48
N LYS A 93 -9.68 -8.33 5.85
CA LYS A 93 -11.05 -8.82 5.97
C LYS A 93 -11.82 -8.73 4.64
N GLY A 94 -12.46 -9.83 4.25
CA GLY A 94 -13.26 -10.00 3.04
C GLY A 94 -12.48 -9.85 1.74
N ASP A 95 -13.20 -9.89 0.61
CA ASP A 95 -12.60 -9.83 -0.72
C ASP A 95 -12.79 -8.44 -1.35
N MET A 96 -11.91 -8.06 -2.26
CA MET A 96 -12.06 -6.88 -3.12
C MET A 96 -11.83 -7.23 -4.59
N VAL A 97 -12.33 -6.38 -5.48
CA VAL A 97 -12.03 -6.42 -6.91
C VAL A 97 -11.28 -5.14 -7.27
N LEU A 98 -10.06 -5.29 -7.77
CA LEU A 98 -9.29 -4.20 -8.36
C LEU A 98 -9.49 -4.24 -9.87
N GLN A 99 -10.19 -3.24 -10.40
CA GLN A 99 -10.33 -3.10 -11.85
C GLN A 99 -9.09 -2.43 -12.42
N VAL A 100 -8.40 -3.11 -13.34
CA VAL A 100 -7.20 -2.59 -14.00
C VAL A 100 -7.42 -2.49 -15.50
N LEU A 101 -6.70 -1.57 -16.14
CA LEU A 101 -6.59 -1.52 -17.59
C LEU A 101 -5.23 -2.13 -17.99
N GLU A 102 -5.21 -3.44 -18.20
CA GLU A 102 -4.02 -4.20 -18.58
C GLU A 102 -3.96 -4.30 -20.11
N GLN A 103 -2.91 -3.77 -20.74
CA GLN A 103 -2.73 -3.85 -22.20
C GLN A 103 -3.97 -3.37 -22.99
N ARG A 104 -4.56 -2.25 -22.54
CA ARG A 104 -5.81 -1.66 -23.07
C ARG A 104 -7.06 -2.55 -22.94
N LYS A 105 -7.05 -3.53 -22.05
CA LYS A 105 -8.21 -4.37 -21.74
C LYS A 105 -8.56 -4.23 -20.27
N HIS A 106 -9.85 -4.04 -20.00
CA HIS A 106 -10.35 -4.08 -18.63
C HIS A 106 -10.22 -5.49 -18.09
N ARG A 107 -9.66 -5.61 -16.88
CA ARG A 107 -9.53 -6.88 -16.16
C ARG A 107 -9.87 -6.65 -14.70
N ASP A 108 -10.70 -7.55 -14.17
CA ASP A 108 -11.00 -7.62 -12.74
C ASP A 108 -9.97 -8.52 -12.05
N VAL A 109 -9.19 -7.95 -11.14
CA VAL A 109 -8.25 -8.68 -10.29
C VAL A 109 -8.89 -8.90 -8.92
N VAL A 110 -9.25 -10.15 -8.61
CA VAL A 110 -9.93 -10.50 -7.34
C VAL A 110 -8.91 -10.79 -6.25
N ILE A 111 -8.79 -9.88 -5.28
CA ILE A 111 -7.88 -10.00 -4.13
C ILE A 111 -8.69 -10.55 -2.95
N ARG A 112 -8.33 -11.73 -2.47
CA ARG A 112 -9.14 -12.48 -1.49
C ARG A 112 -8.50 -12.52 -0.11
N GLN A 113 -9.33 -12.43 0.94
CA GLN A 113 -8.93 -12.87 2.28
C GLN A 113 -9.10 -14.40 2.42
N GLY A 114 -10.06 -14.97 1.67
CA GLY A 114 -10.41 -16.40 1.70
C GLY A 114 -11.91 -16.68 1.83
N GLU A 115 -12.72 -15.70 2.27
CA GLU A 115 -14.18 -15.82 2.38
C GLU A 115 -14.89 -14.52 1.96
N ARG A 116 -16.01 -14.63 1.21
CA ARG A 116 -16.80 -13.50 0.69
C ARG A 116 -17.75 -12.96 1.77
N PHE A 117 -17.38 -11.87 2.43
CA PHE A 117 -18.27 -11.19 3.39
C PHE A 117 -18.39 -9.69 3.14
N ALA A 118 -19.54 -9.13 3.51
CA ALA A 118 -19.71 -7.69 3.71
C ALA A 118 -18.86 -7.21 4.92
N ASN A 119 -18.55 -5.90 4.97
CA ASN A 119 -17.65 -5.27 5.95
C ASN A 119 -16.18 -5.68 5.76
N THR A 120 -15.63 -5.33 4.58
CA THR A 120 -14.24 -5.58 4.21
C THR A 120 -13.29 -4.58 4.88
N VAL A 121 -12.03 -4.98 5.04
CA VAL A 121 -10.92 -4.09 5.41
C VAL A 121 -9.68 -4.58 4.66
N GLY A 122 -9.15 -3.73 3.78
CA GLY A 122 -7.91 -3.94 3.05
C GLY A 122 -6.82 -2.98 3.51
N LEU A 123 -5.58 -3.44 3.53
CA LEU A 123 -4.37 -2.62 3.67
C LEU A 123 -3.94 -2.17 2.27
N VAL A 124 -3.68 -0.87 2.13
CA VAL A 124 -3.00 -0.28 0.98
C VAL A 124 -1.74 0.44 1.46
N ILE A 125 -0.61 0.16 0.81
CA ILE A 125 0.64 0.89 1.02
C ILE A 125 1.08 1.51 -0.30
N GLU A 126 1.29 2.82 -0.27
CA GLU A 126 1.86 3.61 -1.36
C GLU A 126 2.94 4.54 -0.80
N ARG A 127 3.70 5.20 -1.67
CA ARG A 127 4.73 6.16 -1.27
C ARG A 127 4.34 7.59 -1.61
N LYS A 128 4.91 8.53 -0.86
CA LYS A 128 4.93 9.93 -1.23
C LYS A 128 5.50 10.09 -2.64
N ARG A 129 4.83 10.89 -3.45
CA ARG A 129 5.26 11.25 -4.80
C ARG A 129 6.54 12.08 -4.78
N LEU A 130 7.39 11.92 -5.77
CA LEU A 130 8.43 12.89 -6.10
C LEU A 130 7.76 14.17 -6.63
N LYS A 131 8.46 15.30 -6.54
CA LYS A 131 7.94 16.59 -7.05
C LYS A 131 7.73 16.62 -8.57
N THR A 132 8.33 15.67 -9.28
CA THR A 132 8.21 15.50 -10.73
C THR A 132 7.08 14.57 -11.12
N GLU A 133 6.51 13.82 -10.16
CA GLU A 133 5.52 12.80 -10.46
C GLU A 133 4.10 13.39 -10.49
N LEU A 134 3.32 12.94 -11.46
CA LEU A 134 1.91 13.28 -11.60
C LEU A 134 1.03 12.06 -11.27
N ASP A 135 -0.13 12.34 -10.71
CA ASP A 135 -1.24 11.39 -10.63
C ASP A 135 -2.28 11.77 -11.67
N GLY A 136 -3.03 10.78 -12.14
CA GLY A 136 -4.14 10.91 -13.07
C GLY A 136 -5.39 10.24 -12.52
N LEU A 137 -6.55 10.90 -12.67
CA LEU A 137 -7.86 10.28 -12.48
C LEU A 137 -8.57 10.23 -13.83
N ARG A 138 -8.99 9.04 -14.25
CA ARG A 138 -9.64 8.81 -15.54
C ARG A 138 -10.97 8.10 -15.41
N TYR A 139 -11.95 8.51 -16.22
CA TYR A 139 -13.15 7.74 -16.52
C TYR A 139 -13.10 7.29 -17.97
N TYR A 140 -13.58 6.09 -18.25
CA TYR A 140 -13.60 5.48 -19.59
C TYR A 140 -15.03 5.40 -20.14
N MET A 141 -15.15 5.28 -21.46
CA MET A 141 -16.43 5.06 -22.12
C MET A 141 -16.91 3.62 -21.95
N GLY A 142 -17.81 3.38 -21.00
CA GLY A 142 -18.34 2.03 -20.75
C GLY A 142 -17.20 1.05 -20.42
N ASP A 143 -17.11 -0.04 -21.19
CA ASP A 143 -16.07 -1.07 -21.07
C ASP A 143 -14.97 -0.94 -22.15
N THR A 144 -14.88 0.21 -22.84
CA THR A 144 -13.80 0.48 -23.81
C THR A 144 -12.61 1.16 -23.15
N ALA A 145 -11.43 1.04 -23.76
CA ALA A 145 -10.23 1.75 -23.34
C ALA A 145 -10.18 3.23 -23.77
N ASP A 146 -11.29 3.79 -24.27
CA ASP A 146 -11.35 5.17 -24.72
C ASP A 146 -11.69 6.10 -23.56
N VAL A 147 -10.91 7.16 -23.40
CA VAL A 147 -11.04 8.10 -22.28
C VAL A 147 -12.29 8.96 -22.45
N LEU A 148 -13.15 9.00 -21.43
CA LEU A 148 -14.30 9.88 -21.34
C LEU A 148 -13.94 11.22 -20.69
N PHE A 149 -13.20 11.17 -19.59
CA PHE A 149 -12.75 12.33 -18.82
C PHE A 149 -11.41 12.00 -18.15
N GLU A 150 -10.52 12.99 -18.05
CA GLU A 150 -9.28 12.84 -17.30
C GLU A 150 -8.86 14.15 -16.61
N LYS A 151 -8.20 14.00 -15.46
CA LYS A 151 -7.48 15.08 -14.78
C LYS A 151 -6.14 14.58 -14.28
N TRP A 152 -5.13 15.41 -14.46
CA TRP A 152 -3.76 15.17 -14.01
C TRP A 152 -3.35 16.22 -12.99
N PHE A 153 -2.69 15.80 -11.91
CA PHE A 153 -2.37 16.67 -10.78
C PHE A 153 -1.14 16.19 -10.00
N TYR A 154 -0.45 17.11 -9.33
CA TYR A 154 0.58 16.77 -8.35
C TYR A 154 -0.10 16.32 -7.05
N CYS A 155 0.12 15.07 -6.65
CA CYS A 155 -0.53 14.46 -5.49
C CYS A 155 0.29 14.70 -4.20
N GLU A 156 -0.25 15.54 -3.32
CA GLU A 156 0.25 15.76 -1.96
C GLU A 156 -0.60 15.01 -0.93
N ASP A 157 -1.93 15.09 -1.07
CA ASP A 157 -2.92 14.38 -0.26
C ASP A 157 -4.05 13.87 -1.17
N LEU A 158 -3.96 12.57 -1.49
CA LEU A 158 -4.84 11.92 -2.46
C LEU A 158 -6.32 12.02 -2.05
N GLY A 159 -6.65 11.78 -0.78
CA GLY A 159 -8.03 11.78 -0.29
C GLY A 159 -8.70 13.14 -0.45
N THR A 160 -8.01 14.22 -0.10
CA THR A 160 -8.54 15.59 -0.21
C THR A 160 -8.58 16.10 -1.65
N GLN A 161 -7.64 15.68 -2.50
CA GLN A 161 -7.55 16.13 -3.89
C GLN A 161 -8.48 15.37 -4.85
N LEU A 162 -8.83 14.11 -4.55
CA LEU A 162 -9.73 13.33 -5.40
C LEU A 162 -11.18 13.83 -5.34
N ALA A 163 -11.68 14.18 -4.16
CA ALA A 163 -13.07 14.60 -3.96
C ALA A 163 -13.53 15.72 -4.93
N PRO A 164 -12.81 16.85 -5.09
CA PRO A 164 -13.21 17.89 -6.04
C PRO A 164 -13.11 17.44 -7.51
N ILE A 165 -12.16 16.59 -7.88
CA ILE A 165 -12.02 16.06 -9.25
C ILE A 165 -13.21 15.15 -9.60
N ILE A 166 -13.60 14.29 -8.66
CA ILE A 166 -14.76 13.41 -8.80
C ILE A 166 -16.04 14.24 -8.92
N GLN A 167 -16.20 15.28 -8.11
CA GLN A 167 -17.33 16.22 -8.21
C GLN A 167 -17.34 16.93 -9.57
N GLU A 168 -16.20 17.39 -10.06
CA GLU A 168 -16.06 18.01 -11.39
C GLU A 168 -16.54 17.06 -12.48
N PHE A 169 -16.16 15.79 -12.44
CA PHE A 169 -16.65 14.79 -13.39
C PHE A 169 -18.18 14.66 -13.33
N PHE A 170 -18.77 14.49 -12.15
CA PHE A 170 -20.23 14.27 -12.02
C PHE A 170 -21.09 15.46 -12.43
N ILE A 171 -20.54 16.68 -12.48
CA ILE A 171 -21.23 17.87 -13.00
C ILE A 171 -20.83 18.21 -14.45
N SER A 172 -19.96 17.42 -15.06
CA SER A 172 -19.44 17.67 -16.41
C SER A 172 -20.43 17.29 -17.52
N GLU A 173 -20.23 17.89 -18.69
CA GLU A 173 -20.95 17.53 -19.91
C GLU A 173 -20.63 16.10 -20.37
N GLN A 174 -19.41 15.61 -20.11
CA GLN A 174 -18.99 14.24 -20.41
C GLN A 174 -19.79 13.22 -19.58
N TYR A 175 -20.01 13.48 -18.30
CA TYR A 175 -20.89 12.63 -17.48
C TYR A 175 -22.34 12.69 -17.98
N ARG A 176 -22.83 13.90 -18.31
CA ARG A 176 -24.20 14.11 -18.81
C ARG A 176 -24.48 13.40 -20.14
N THR A 177 -23.51 13.40 -21.05
CA THR A 177 -23.68 12.90 -22.43
C THR A 177 -23.11 11.51 -22.67
N GLY A 178 -22.21 11.05 -21.79
CA GLY A 178 -21.40 9.85 -22.01
C GLY A 178 -20.43 9.97 -23.18
N LYS A 179 -20.12 11.20 -23.64
CA LYS A 179 -19.25 11.45 -24.79
C LYS A 179 -18.02 12.28 -24.39
N PRO A 180 -16.84 11.97 -24.93
CA PRO A 180 -15.64 12.76 -24.67
C PRO A 180 -15.70 14.12 -25.37
N ILE A 181 -15.02 15.10 -24.80
CA ILE A 181 -14.76 16.40 -25.43
C ILE A 181 -13.30 16.42 -25.86
N SER A 182 -13.06 16.32 -27.18
CA SER A 182 -11.72 16.10 -27.74
C SER A 182 -10.70 17.16 -27.30
N ASP A 183 -11.10 18.43 -27.20
CA ASP A 183 -10.20 19.53 -26.83
C ASP A 183 -9.83 19.53 -25.34
N GLN A 184 -10.52 18.73 -24.51
CA GLN A 184 -10.25 18.59 -23.07
C GLN A 184 -9.42 17.34 -22.72
N LEU A 185 -9.21 16.44 -23.68
CA LEU A 185 -8.37 15.27 -23.50
C LEU A 185 -6.93 15.58 -23.92
N LEU A 186 -5.97 15.01 -23.21
CA LEU A 186 -4.59 15.06 -23.64
C LEU A 186 -4.40 14.17 -24.87
N LYS A 187 -3.59 14.63 -25.82
CA LYS A 187 -3.20 13.81 -26.98
C LYS A 187 -2.44 12.56 -26.54
N GLU A 188 -1.59 12.71 -25.52
CA GLU A 188 -0.79 11.65 -24.91
C GLU A 188 -0.75 11.88 -23.39
N PRO A 189 -0.70 10.81 -22.57
CA PRO A 189 -0.53 10.96 -21.13
C PRO A 189 0.82 11.61 -20.79
N PRO A 190 0.97 12.25 -19.62
CA PRO A 190 2.23 12.88 -19.19
C PRO A 190 3.42 11.90 -19.11
N TYR A 191 3.13 10.60 -18.99
CA TYR A 191 4.10 9.51 -19.02
C TYR A 191 3.46 8.25 -19.65
N PRO A 192 4.25 7.35 -20.24
CA PRO A 192 3.75 6.09 -20.80
C PRO A 192 2.98 5.28 -19.75
N LEU A 193 1.80 4.79 -20.10
CA LEU A 193 1.06 3.87 -19.23
C LEU A 193 1.71 2.48 -19.28
N SER A 194 1.70 1.77 -18.16
CA SER A 194 2.29 0.44 -18.05
C SER A 194 1.76 -0.53 -19.11
N THR A 195 2.67 -1.21 -19.79
CA THR A 195 2.39 -2.32 -20.72
C THR A 195 2.54 -3.70 -20.03
N ARG A 196 2.98 -3.71 -18.77
CA ARG A 196 3.27 -4.92 -17.99
C ARG A 196 2.01 -5.68 -17.66
N SER A 197 2.12 -7.01 -17.63
CA SER A 197 1.05 -7.84 -17.09
C SER A 197 0.97 -7.73 -15.57
N VAL A 198 -0.24 -7.62 -15.04
CA VAL A 198 -0.57 -7.60 -13.62
C VAL A 198 -0.57 -9.04 -13.09
N MET A 199 0.22 -9.27 -12.03
CA MET A 199 0.33 -10.58 -11.41
C MET A 199 -0.99 -11.05 -10.79
N GLU A 200 -1.15 -12.37 -10.67
CA GLU A 200 -2.24 -12.95 -9.90
C GLU A 200 -2.00 -12.75 -8.39
N PRO A 201 -3.04 -12.39 -7.60
CA PRO A 201 -2.93 -12.30 -6.15
C PRO A 201 -2.49 -13.63 -5.52
N VAL A 202 -1.56 -13.55 -4.57
CA VAL A 202 -1.00 -14.71 -3.88
C VAL A 202 -1.52 -14.77 -2.44
N SER A 203 -1.88 -15.97 -1.96
CA SER A 203 -2.16 -16.21 -0.55
C SER A 203 -0.87 -16.05 0.26
N LEU A 204 -0.76 -14.97 1.03
CA LEU A 204 0.40 -14.72 1.90
C LEU A 204 0.64 -15.90 2.86
N LYS A 205 -0.43 -16.48 3.41
CA LYS A 205 -0.33 -17.66 4.28
C LYS A 205 0.33 -18.83 3.55
N THR A 206 -0.19 -19.19 2.37
CA THR A 206 0.34 -20.31 1.58
C THR A 206 1.78 -20.06 1.15
N TRP A 207 2.11 -18.82 0.80
CA TRP A 207 3.47 -18.45 0.46
C TRP A 207 4.41 -18.59 1.66
N LEU A 208 4.02 -18.09 2.84
CA LEU A 208 4.80 -18.22 4.08
C LEU A 208 4.99 -19.68 4.48
N ASP A 209 3.93 -20.49 4.41
CA ASP A 209 3.96 -21.92 4.73
C ASP A 209 4.93 -22.67 3.79
N GLY A 210 4.89 -22.37 2.49
CA GLY A 210 5.78 -22.97 1.48
C GLY A 210 7.26 -22.56 1.59
N HIS A 211 7.55 -21.46 2.30
CA HIS A 211 8.92 -20.96 2.49
C HIS A 211 9.39 -21.07 3.95
N HIS A 212 8.62 -21.73 4.81
CA HIS A 212 8.84 -21.80 6.25
C HIS A 212 10.26 -22.21 6.62
N GLU A 213 10.80 -23.28 6.04
CA GLU A 213 12.14 -23.79 6.37
C GLU A 213 13.25 -22.75 6.11
N LYS A 214 13.19 -22.06 4.97
CA LYS A 214 14.15 -21.01 4.61
C LYS A 214 14.04 -19.81 5.54
N LEU A 215 12.82 -19.41 5.88
CA LEU A 215 12.55 -18.32 6.80
C LEU A 215 13.05 -18.65 8.23
N GLN A 216 12.85 -19.89 8.69
CA GLN A 216 13.37 -20.36 9.99
C GLN A 216 14.89 -20.48 10.03
N ALA A 217 15.52 -20.80 8.89
CA ALA A 217 16.97 -20.75 8.75
C ALA A 217 17.53 -19.31 8.73
N GLY A 218 16.68 -18.30 8.93
CA GLY A 218 17.07 -16.89 9.00
C GLY A 218 17.23 -16.21 7.64
N THR A 219 16.96 -16.90 6.53
CA THR A 219 17.10 -16.35 5.17
C THR A 219 15.94 -15.41 4.84
N PRO A 220 16.16 -14.10 4.63
CA PRO A 220 15.14 -13.19 4.12
C PRO A 220 14.76 -13.55 2.67
N LEU A 221 13.48 -13.43 2.34
CA LEU A 221 12.94 -13.72 1.02
C LEU A 221 12.09 -12.54 0.54
N SER A 222 12.21 -12.18 -0.74
CA SER A 222 11.34 -11.19 -1.38
C SER A 222 10.08 -11.87 -1.91
N LEU A 223 8.90 -11.38 -1.53
CA LEU A 223 7.62 -11.89 -2.01
C LEU A 223 7.43 -11.65 -3.51
N PHE A 224 7.95 -10.53 -4.02
CA PHE A 224 7.76 -10.08 -5.40
C PHE A 224 9.04 -10.11 -6.25
N GLY A 225 10.16 -10.59 -5.70
CA GLY A 225 11.46 -10.61 -6.37
C GLY A 225 12.06 -9.22 -6.57
N ASP A 226 12.83 -9.03 -7.65
CA ASP A 226 13.41 -7.73 -8.07
C ASP A 226 12.54 -6.99 -9.11
N THR A 227 11.38 -7.57 -9.40
CA THR A 227 10.42 -7.15 -10.42
C THR A 227 9.68 -5.88 -10.02
N TYR A 228 9.62 -5.57 -8.73
CA TYR A 228 8.87 -4.47 -8.14
C TYR A 228 9.77 -3.63 -7.22
N GLU A 229 9.41 -2.37 -7.01
CA GLU A 229 10.06 -1.46 -6.05
C GLU A 229 9.89 -1.94 -4.61
N THR A 230 8.78 -2.64 -4.35
CA THR A 230 8.35 -3.07 -3.02
C THR A 230 9.16 -4.26 -2.47
N GLN A 231 9.78 -4.09 -1.29
CA GLN A 231 10.58 -5.13 -0.58
C GLN A 231 9.96 -5.53 0.77
N GLU A 232 10.36 -6.68 1.37
CA GLU A 232 9.80 -7.27 2.61
C GLU A 232 10.85 -8.02 3.49
N GLY A 233 10.67 -8.13 4.83
CA GLY A 233 11.59 -8.75 5.83
C GLY A 233 10.97 -8.90 7.27
N SER A 234 11.64 -9.48 8.31
CA SER A 234 10.96 -9.86 9.61
C SER A 234 11.60 -9.60 11.01
N SER A 235 10.79 -9.22 12.07
CA SER A 235 10.88 -9.04 13.61
C SER A 235 11.22 -7.72 14.42
N MET A 236 11.96 -7.80 15.57
CA MET A 236 12.27 -6.77 16.60
C MET A 236 13.23 -5.67 16.17
N VAL A 237 12.92 -4.43 16.52
CA VAL A 237 13.68 -3.27 16.08
C VAL A 237 14.33 -2.56 17.27
N THR A 238 15.66 -2.51 17.27
CA THR A 238 16.44 -1.61 18.14
C THR A 238 16.69 -0.33 17.38
N MET A 239 16.21 0.81 17.87
CA MET A 239 16.27 2.08 17.16
C MET A 239 16.60 3.21 18.14
N GLY A 240 17.60 4.05 17.81
CA GLY A 240 18.03 5.16 18.66
C GLY A 240 18.54 4.74 20.06
N GLY A 241 19.12 3.55 20.20
CA GLY A 241 19.58 2.99 21.48
C GLY A 241 18.47 2.45 22.39
N GLN A 242 17.21 2.45 21.93
CA GLN A 242 16.06 1.85 22.61
C GLN A 242 15.68 0.53 21.94
N CYS A 243 15.51 -0.52 22.75
CA CYS A 243 14.98 -1.80 22.27
C CYS A 243 13.45 -1.76 22.33
N LEU A 244 12.80 -1.84 21.17
CA LEU A 244 11.34 -1.95 21.07
C LEU A 244 10.98 -3.42 20.80
N SER A 245 10.37 -4.06 21.79
CA SER A 245 9.77 -5.37 21.57
C SER A 245 8.50 -5.21 20.75
N LEU A 246 8.39 -5.99 19.68
CA LEU A 246 7.19 -6.05 18.86
C LEU A 246 6.52 -7.40 19.10
N THR A 247 5.27 -7.36 19.52
CA THR A 247 4.43 -8.53 19.75
C THR A 247 3.68 -8.92 18.47
N PRO A 248 3.06 -10.11 18.39
CA PRO A 248 2.27 -10.47 17.23
C PRO A 248 1.19 -9.42 16.94
N ASP A 249 1.02 -9.06 15.66
CA ASP A 249 0.09 -8.01 15.17
C ASP A 249 0.59 -6.57 15.34
N ASP A 250 1.75 -6.35 15.97
CA ASP A 250 2.38 -5.03 15.99
C ASP A 250 2.92 -4.62 14.62
N SER A 251 2.79 -3.34 14.33
CA SER A 251 3.43 -2.67 13.20
C SER A 251 4.28 -1.50 13.70
N LEU A 252 5.37 -1.22 13.00
CA LEU A 252 6.27 -0.11 13.30
C LEU A 252 6.70 0.58 12.02
N LEU A 253 6.40 1.87 11.90
CA LEU A 253 6.99 2.72 10.87
C LEU A 253 8.35 3.23 11.35
N VAL A 254 9.41 2.81 10.65
CA VAL A 254 10.77 3.29 10.82
C VAL A 254 10.98 4.51 9.90
N PRO A 255 11.14 5.73 10.43
CA PRO A 255 11.31 6.92 9.60
C PRO A 255 12.59 6.90 8.77
N ALA A 256 12.57 7.56 7.61
CA ALA A 256 13.75 7.68 6.76
C ALA A 256 14.93 8.34 7.48
N GLY A 257 16.13 7.82 7.23
CA GLY A 257 17.36 8.28 7.90
C GLY A 257 17.56 7.72 9.32
N THR A 258 16.65 6.90 9.84
CA THR A 258 16.79 6.32 11.17
C THR A 258 17.63 5.04 11.11
N GLU A 259 18.75 5.01 11.82
CA GLU A 259 19.51 3.77 12.01
C GLU A 259 18.77 2.85 12.98
N TYR A 260 18.63 1.58 12.59
CA TYR A 260 18.05 0.54 13.41
C TYR A 260 18.79 -0.79 13.25
N ALA A 261 18.78 -1.59 14.31
CA ALA A 261 19.18 -2.99 14.28
C ALA A 261 17.94 -3.87 14.42
N TRP A 262 18.00 -5.06 13.84
CA TRP A 262 16.84 -5.93 13.71
C TRP A 262 17.14 -7.34 14.20
N GLU A 263 16.55 -7.77 15.33
CA GLU A 263 16.69 -9.12 15.88
C GLU A 263 15.38 -9.94 15.81
N ARG A 264 15.48 -11.23 15.43
CA ARG A 264 14.35 -12.16 15.29
C ARG A 264 14.27 -13.13 16.44
N GLU A 265 13.11 -13.22 17.09
CA GLU A 265 12.80 -14.43 17.86
C GLU A 265 12.67 -15.61 16.91
N GLN A 266 13.16 -16.77 17.33
CA GLN A 266 13.01 -18.02 16.59
C GLN A 266 11.53 -18.32 16.38
N SER A 267 11.14 -18.76 15.18
CA SER A 267 9.73 -18.92 14.75
C SER A 267 8.92 -17.66 14.44
N SER A 268 9.48 -16.45 14.63
CA SER A 268 8.79 -15.21 14.25
C SER A 268 8.75 -15.01 12.73
N VAL A 269 7.68 -14.38 12.25
CA VAL A 269 7.46 -14.01 10.85
C VAL A 269 6.94 -12.59 10.79
N ALA A 270 7.49 -11.78 9.88
CA ALA A 270 7.07 -10.41 9.62
C ALA A 270 7.32 -10.00 8.17
N LEU A 271 6.78 -8.83 7.85
CA LEU A 271 6.91 -8.10 6.60
C LEU A 271 7.66 -6.78 6.85
N ALA A 272 8.45 -6.31 5.88
CA ALA A 272 9.11 -5.00 5.94
C ALA A 272 9.01 -4.28 4.62
N VAL A 273 7.94 -3.52 4.46
CA VAL A 273 7.58 -2.84 3.23
C VAL A 273 8.46 -1.60 3.05
N THR A 274 9.11 -1.51 1.88
CA THR A 274 9.86 -0.33 1.45
C THR A 274 9.50 0.00 0.01
N GLN A 275 9.22 1.26 -0.28
CA GLN A 275 9.02 1.77 -1.64
C GLN A 275 9.97 2.94 -1.86
N ASP A 276 11.12 2.63 -2.45
CA ASP A 276 12.21 3.58 -2.69
C ASP A 276 12.10 4.14 -4.12
N PRO A 277 11.78 5.45 -4.29
CA PRO A 277 11.69 6.04 -5.62
C PRO A 277 13.01 5.99 -6.40
N ALA A 278 14.16 5.80 -5.75
CA ALA A 278 15.44 5.61 -6.44
C ALA A 278 15.54 4.25 -7.15
N ARG A 279 14.66 3.31 -6.81
CA ARG A 279 14.54 1.99 -7.46
C ARG A 279 13.42 1.94 -8.50
N LYS A 280 12.81 3.08 -8.77
CA LYS A 280 11.74 3.20 -9.76
C LYS A 280 12.19 2.62 -11.09
N LYS A 281 11.39 1.70 -11.61
CA LYS A 281 11.69 1.07 -12.88
C LYS A 281 11.41 2.07 -14.00
N PRO A 282 12.27 2.16 -15.03
CA PRO A 282 11.91 2.89 -16.23
C PRO A 282 10.64 2.27 -16.83
N LEU A 283 9.77 3.11 -17.36
CA LEU A 283 8.56 2.66 -18.06
C LEU A 283 8.99 2.03 -19.40
N GLU A 284 8.57 0.78 -19.63
CA GLU A 284 8.73 0.05 -20.90
C GLU A 284 7.48 0.17 -21.80
#